data_AF-A0A0A0VC12-F1
#
_entry.id   AF-A0A0A0VC12-F1
#
_cell.length_a   1.000
_cell.length_b   1.000
_cell.length_c   1.000
_cell.angle_alpha   90.00
_cell.angle_beta   90.00
_cell.angle_gamma   90.00
#
_symmetry.space_group_name_H-M   'P 1'
#
loop_
_entity.id
_entity.type
_entity.pdbx_description
1 polymer ?
#
loop_
_entity_poly.entity_id
_entity_poly.type
_entity_poly.pdbx_seq_one_letter_code
_entity_poly.pdbx_strand_id
1 'polypeptide(L)' 'EYNSIRECSMLLCYKNGSWVGSGCATSACMGPSREVPGDKDKPFPGCCPRKECL' A
#
# COMPACT_ATOMS: atom_id res chain seq x y z
N GLU A 1 3.38 13.44 -6.36
CA GLU A 1 3.00 12.12 -5.82
C GLU A 1 1.83 11.58 -6.63
N TYR A 2 1.82 10.29 -6.91
CA TYR A 2 0.78 9.62 -7.68
C TYR A 2 0.40 8.30 -6.98
N ASN A 3 -0.88 8.13 -6.65
CA ASN A 3 -1.40 6.93 -6.01
C ASN A 3 -2.01 6.00 -7.07
N SER A 4 -1.30 4.92 -7.39
CA SER A 4 -1.69 3.93 -8.39
C SER A 4 -2.81 3.02 -7.87
N ILE A 5 -3.79 2.76 -8.73
CA ILE A 5 -4.84 1.75 -8.49
C ILE A 5 -4.33 0.36 -8.91
N ARG A 6 -3.79 0.24 -10.14
CA ARG A 6 -3.39 -1.05 -10.72
C ARG A 6 -2.22 -1.72 -10.00
N GLU A 7 -1.18 -0.93 -9.71
CA GLU A 7 0.05 -1.41 -9.07
C GLU A 7 0.03 -1.23 -7.55
N CYS A 8 -1.12 -0.80 -6.99
CA CYS A 8 -1.34 -0.49 -5.58
C CYS A 8 -0.12 0.10 -4.85
N SER A 9 0.37 1.22 -5.37
CA SER A 9 1.61 1.85 -4.91
C SER A 9 1.53 3.37 -5.03
N MET A 10 2.30 4.05 -4.19
CA MET A 10 2.56 5.48 -4.29
C MET A 10 3.85 5.70 -5.08
N LEU A 11 3.80 6.57 -6.08
CA LEU A 11 4.95 6.97 -6.88
C LEU A 11 5.29 8.45 -6.63
N LEU A 12 6.57 8.74 -6.42
CA LEU A 12 7.10 10.10 -6.34
C LEU A 12 8.12 10.31 -7.45
N CYS A 13 7.91 11.35 -8.25
CA CYS A 13 8.86 11.82 -9.26
C CYS A 13 9.75 12.91 -8.68
N TYR A 14 11.06 12.73 -8.77
CA TYR A 14 12.05 13.73 -8.39
C TYR A 14 12.42 14.62 -9.58
N LYS A 15 12.93 15.83 -9.29
CA LYS A 15 13.32 16.82 -10.32
C LYS A 15 14.38 16.31 -11.31
N ASN A 16 15.16 15.29 -10.93
CA ASN A 16 16.14 14.63 -11.79
C ASN A 16 15.52 13.57 -12.73
N GLY A 17 14.19 13.45 -12.78
CA GLY A 17 13.46 12.48 -13.59
C GLY A 17 13.44 11.06 -13.01
N SER A 18 14.02 10.84 -11.82
CA SER A 18 13.95 9.55 -11.13
C SER A 18 12.61 9.35 -10.43
N TRP A 19 12.19 8.10 -10.33
CA TRP A 19 10.96 7.70 -9.66
C TRP A 19 11.30 6.83 -8.46
N VAL A 20 10.64 7.09 -7.33
CA VAL A 20 10.62 6.16 -6.19
C VAL A 20 9.20 5.71 -5.93
N GLY A 21 9.07 4.46 -5.53
CA GLY A 21 7.79 3.83 -5.22
C GLY A 21 7.70 3.41 -3.77
N SER A 22 6.50 3.42 -3.21
CA SER A 22 6.18 2.77 -1.94
C SER A 22 4.99 1.83 -2.15
N GLY A 23 5.17 0.56 -1.79
CA GLY A 23 4.11 -0.45 -1.81
C GLY A 23 3.35 -0.51 -0.49
N CYS A 24 2.48 -1.50 -0.37
CA CYS A 24 1.72 -1.75 0.86
C CYS A 24 2.62 -2.12 2.03
N ALA A 25 2.32 -1.55 3.20
CA ALA A 25 3.04 -1.85 4.42
C ALA A 25 2.70 -3.26 4.93
N THR A 26 3.72 -4.08 5.16
CA THR A 26 3.56 -5.37 5.83
C THR A 26 3.50 -5.15 7.33
N SER A 27 2.29 -5.11 7.90
CA SER A 27 2.12 -5.07 9.35
C SER A 27 2.35 -6.46 9.96
N ALA A 28 2.92 -6.50 11.16
CA ALA A 28 3.12 -7.72 11.94
C ALA A 28 2.51 -7.52 13.34
N CYS A 29 1.74 -8.52 13.79
CA CYS A 29 1.20 -8.57 15.15
C CYS A 29 2.02 -9.58 15.96
N MET A 30 2.23 -9.31 17.26
CA MET A 30 2.88 -10.27 18.17
C MET A 30 1.95 -11.43 18.58
N GLY A 31 0.68 -11.40 18.17
CA GLY A 31 -0.36 -12.37 18.53
C GLY A 31 -1.25 -12.73 17.33
N PRO A 32 -2.41 -13.37 17.57
CA PRO A 32 -3.33 -13.73 16.50
C PRO A 32 -3.70 -12.51 15.67
N SER A 33 -3.78 -12.70 14.36
CA SER A 33 -4.13 -11.62 13.44
C SER A 33 -4.98 -12.17 12.30
N ARG A 34 -5.78 -11.29 11.72
CA ARG A 34 -6.51 -11.56 10.48
C ARG A 34 -6.07 -10.60 9.39
N GLU A 35 -6.02 -11.10 8.17
CA GLU A 35 -5.84 -10.27 6.99
C GLU A 35 -7.19 -9.75 6.52
N VAL A 36 -7.29 -8.44 6.34
CA VAL A 36 -8.45 -7.78 5.72
C VAL A 36 -8.01 -7.31 4.33
N PRO A 37 -8.61 -7.87 3.26
CA PRO A 37 -8.30 -7.47 1.89
C PRO A 37 -8.50 -5.97 1.67
N GLY A 38 -7.62 -5.35 0.89
CA GLY A 38 -7.80 -4.00 0.38
C GLY A 38 -8.82 -3.95 -0.75
N ASP A 39 -9.27 -2.74 -1.07
CA ASP A 39 -10.23 -2.50 -2.16
C ASP A 39 -9.47 -2.25 -3.47
N LYS A 40 -9.51 -3.23 -4.39
CA LYS A 40 -8.77 -3.20 -5.66
C LYS A 40 -9.19 -2.05 -6.58
N ASP A 41 -10.35 -1.45 -6.37
CA ASP A 41 -10.85 -0.32 -7.15
C ASP A 41 -10.45 1.04 -6.53
N LYS A 42 -9.84 1.04 -5.35
CA LYS A 42 -9.33 2.25 -4.70
C LYS A 42 -7.86 2.48 -5.02
N PRO A 43 -7.41 3.75 -5.09
CA PRO A 43 -6.00 4.08 -5.19
C PRO A 43 -5.25 3.73 -3.90
N PHE A 44 -3.92 3.63 -3.97
CA PHE A 44 -3.08 3.55 -2.78
C PHE A 44 -3.42 4.66 -1.77
N PRO A 45 -3.48 4.37 -0.44
CA PRO A 45 -3.26 3.08 0.20
C PRO A 45 -4.52 2.20 0.33
N GLY A 46 -5.67 2.60 -0.23
CA GLY A 46 -6.96 1.91 -0.06
C GLY A 46 -7.04 0.50 -0.66
N CYS A 47 -6.23 0.24 -1.70
CA CYS A 47 -6.06 -1.09 -2.28
C CYS A 47 -5.15 -2.03 -1.47
N CYS A 48 -4.49 -1.52 -0.43
CA CYS A 48 -3.57 -2.34 0.36
C CYS A 48 -4.32 -3.27 1.31
N PRO A 49 -3.90 -4.55 1.42
CA PRO A 49 -4.36 -5.38 2.50
C PRO A 49 -3.85 -4.82 3.83
N ARG A 50 -4.66 -4.95 4.87
CA ARG A 50 -4.28 -4.58 6.24
C ARG A 50 -4.37 -5.79 7.15
N LYS A 51 -3.50 -5.86 8.15
CA LYS A 51 -3.65 -6.82 9.24
C LYS A 51 -4.34 -6.16 10.41
N GLU A 52 -5.34 -6.85 10.94
CA GLU A 52 -5.97 -6.49 12.21
C GLU A 52 -5.48 -7.49 13.26
N CYS A 53 -4.82 -6.97 14.31
CA CYS A 53 -4.45 -7.77 15.47
C CYS A 53 -5.70 -8.06 16.30
N LEU A 54 -5.80 -9.30 16.80
CA LEU A 54 -6.93 -9.78 17.60
C LEU A 54 -6.62 -9.77 19.09
#